data_AF-A0A927N5L6-F1
#
_entry.id   AF-A0A927N5L6-F1
#
_cell.length_a   1.000
_cell.length_b   1.000
_cell.length_c   1.000
_cell.angle_alpha   90.00
_cell.angle_beta   90.00
_cell.angle_gamma   90.00
#
_symmetry.space_group_name_H-M   'P 1'
#
loop_
_entity.id
_entity.type
_entity.pdbx_description
1 polymer ?
#
loop_
_entity_poly.entity_id
_entity_poly.type
_entity_poly.pdbx_seq_one_letter_code
_entity_poly.pdbx_strand_id
1 'polypeptide(L)'
;MPTNASHASGSTDSGLVAAVAVTGWGMAVAFGGSWPWRRGRFKEDRELFRGGLMVNGDVPVALPIELPAGYQVPDKHGVARPVDGPVDATSFSFPPTGKARAKKRLGEVELCVEYAEKSAHRCPTDGGAATIVRTVDRIRVVITLQDHNEANRVAWQTVPLTTDLEKVAWLQ
;
A
#
# COMPACT_ATOMS: atom_id res chain seq x y z
N MET A 1 -5.33 -70.43 39.32
CA MET A 1 -6.18 -71.50 38.74
C MET A 1 -7.63 -71.08 38.96
N PRO A 2 -8.58 -71.11 37.99
CA PRO A 2 -8.54 -71.41 36.54
C PRO A 2 -8.46 -70.11 35.69
N THR A 3 -8.13 -70.01 34.39
CA THR A 3 -8.37 -70.73 33.09
C THR A 3 -9.66 -70.34 32.36
N ASN A 4 -9.54 -69.54 31.28
CA ASN A 4 -10.04 -69.76 29.90
C ASN A 4 -10.07 -68.43 29.12
N ALA A 5 -9.33 -68.25 28.00
CA ALA A 5 -9.49 -68.86 26.66
C ALA A 5 -10.78 -68.34 25.98
N SER A 6 -10.86 -67.88 24.73
CA SER A 6 -10.01 -67.76 23.54
C SER A 6 -10.82 -66.94 22.51
N HIS A 7 -10.18 -66.35 21.48
CA HIS A 7 -10.64 -66.31 20.07
C HIS A 7 -9.65 -65.40 19.29
N ALA A 8 -8.72 -66.00 18.53
CA ALA A 8 -8.78 -66.27 17.07
C ALA A 8 -8.59 -64.98 16.25
N SER A 9 -7.40 -64.67 15.70
CA SER A 9 -6.61 -65.32 14.62
C SER A 9 -7.28 -65.28 13.24
N GLY A 10 -6.57 -64.68 12.28
CA GLY A 10 -6.88 -64.61 10.83
C GLY A 10 -6.20 -63.37 10.22
N SER A 11 -4.88 -63.41 9.96
CA SER A 11 -4.24 -63.88 8.71
C SER A 11 -4.37 -62.90 7.54
N THR A 12 -3.28 -62.17 7.31
CA THR A 12 -2.62 -61.84 6.02
C THR A 12 -3.41 -62.11 4.73
N ASP A 13 -3.53 -61.10 3.87
CA ASP A 13 -2.79 -61.14 2.60
C ASP A 13 -2.58 -59.77 1.94
N SER A 14 -1.66 -59.83 0.99
CA SER A 14 -0.85 -58.80 0.36
C SER A 14 -1.59 -57.94 -0.67
N GLY A 15 -1.05 -56.74 -0.88
CA GLY A 15 -0.98 -56.16 -2.21
C GLY A 15 -2.05 -55.12 -2.55
N LEU A 16 -1.75 -53.86 -2.25
CA LEU A 16 -1.95 -52.81 -3.24
C LEU A 16 -1.06 -51.60 -2.94
N VAL A 17 -0.20 -51.31 -3.90
CA VAL A 17 0.59 -50.10 -4.04
C VAL A 17 -0.38 -48.92 -4.05
N ALA A 18 -0.55 -48.24 -2.92
CA ALA A 18 -1.25 -46.96 -2.86
C ALA A 18 -0.21 -45.86 -2.95
N ALA A 19 -0.16 -45.24 -4.13
CA ALA A 19 0.69 -44.12 -4.47
C ALA A 19 0.67 -43.05 -3.37
N VAL A 20 1.87 -42.60 -2.99
CA VAL A 20 2.10 -41.42 -2.17
C VAL A 20 1.59 -40.21 -2.95
N ALA A 21 0.30 -39.89 -2.80
CA ALA A 21 -0.24 -38.61 -3.21
C ALA A 21 0.17 -37.60 -2.14
N VAL A 22 1.41 -37.08 -2.28
CA VAL A 22 1.81 -35.81 -1.68
C VAL A 22 0.90 -34.75 -2.28
N THR A 23 -0.29 -34.62 -1.73
CA THR A 23 -1.15 -33.49 -1.99
C THR A 23 -0.57 -32.35 -1.18
N GLY A 24 0.46 -31.73 -1.77
CA GLY A 24 0.99 -30.44 -1.35
C GLY A 24 -0.14 -29.43 -1.42
N TRP A 25 -0.88 -29.29 -0.33
CA TRP A 25 -1.62 -28.09 -0.02
C TRP A 25 -0.60 -27.05 0.44
N GLY A 26 0.17 -26.56 -0.52
CA GLY A 26 0.72 -25.21 -0.44
C GLY A 26 -0.46 -24.27 -0.50
N MET A 27 -1.13 -24.05 0.63
CA MET A 27 -1.84 -22.79 0.83
C MET A 27 -0.75 -21.72 0.84
N ALA A 28 -0.49 -21.18 -0.36
CA ALA A 28 0.19 -19.93 -0.53
C ALA A 28 -0.52 -18.93 0.39
N VAL A 29 0.17 -18.55 1.46
CA VAL A 29 -0.17 -17.41 2.29
C VAL A 29 0.10 -16.18 1.44
N ALA A 30 -0.78 -15.90 0.48
CA ALA A 30 -0.80 -14.67 -0.27
C ALA A 30 -1.71 -13.67 0.45
N PHE A 31 -1.43 -13.40 1.72
CA PHE A 31 -1.90 -12.18 2.38
C PHE A 31 -0.87 -11.06 2.18
N GLY A 32 -0.43 -10.88 0.93
CA GLY A 32 0.08 -9.60 0.46
C GLY A 32 -1.13 -8.84 -0.07
N GLY A 33 -1.76 -8.03 0.76
CA GLY A 33 -2.97 -7.27 0.45
C GLY A 33 -2.80 -6.41 -0.80
N SER A 34 -3.09 -7.00 -1.97
CA SER A 34 -3.14 -6.28 -3.24
C SER A 34 -4.54 -5.68 -3.36
N TRP A 35 -4.75 -4.55 -2.68
CA TRP A 35 -5.98 -3.79 -2.82
C TRP A 35 -6.16 -3.31 -4.27
N PRO A 36 -7.39 -3.35 -4.83
CA PRO A 36 -7.66 -2.92 -6.19
C PRO A 36 -7.70 -1.38 -6.26
N TRP A 37 -6.53 -0.75 -6.23
CA TRP A 37 -6.40 0.66 -6.60
C TRP A 37 -6.83 0.84 -8.05
N ARG A 38 -7.86 1.65 -8.31
CA ARG A 38 -8.12 2.15 -9.66
C ARG A 38 -6.98 3.10 -10.02
N ARG A 39 -5.96 2.58 -10.71
CA ARG A 39 -4.79 3.37 -11.14
C ARG A 39 -5.15 4.18 -12.38
N GLY A 40 -5.12 5.51 -12.27
CA GLY A 40 -5.04 6.40 -13.42
C GLY A 40 -3.58 6.77 -13.71
N ARG A 41 -3.20 6.87 -14.99
CA ARG A 41 -1.96 7.53 -15.39
C ARG A 41 -2.28 8.99 -15.68
N PHE A 42 -1.64 9.93 -14.99
CA PHE A 42 -1.64 11.32 -15.42
C PHE A 42 -0.60 11.47 -16.50
N LYS A 43 -1.03 11.79 -17.72
CA LYS A 43 -0.16 12.50 -18.65
C LYS A 43 -0.37 13.98 -18.37
N GLU A 44 0.54 14.56 -17.60
CA GLU A 44 0.97 15.98 -17.62
C GLU A 44 -0.07 17.12 -17.58
N ASP A 45 -1.36 16.87 -17.37
CA ASP A 45 -2.34 17.95 -17.22
C ASP A 45 -2.60 18.25 -15.73
N ARG A 46 -1.79 19.18 -15.20
CA ARG A 46 -1.93 19.71 -13.83
C ARG A 46 -3.34 20.22 -13.53
N GLU A 47 -4.01 20.81 -14.52
CA GLU A 47 -5.40 21.26 -14.38
C GLU A 47 -6.39 20.09 -14.25
N LEU A 48 -6.17 18.97 -14.95
CA LEU A 48 -6.97 17.76 -14.76
C LEU A 48 -6.72 17.11 -13.40
N PHE A 49 -5.49 17.14 -12.90
CA PHE A 49 -5.14 16.66 -11.56
C PHE A 49 -5.85 17.49 -10.48
N ARG A 50 -5.72 18.82 -10.56
CA ARG A 50 -6.37 19.75 -9.63
C ARG A 50 -7.89 19.67 -9.73
N GLY A 51 -8.44 19.62 -10.94
CA GLY A 51 -9.86 19.38 -11.17
C GLY A 51 -10.33 18.05 -10.57
N GLY A 52 -9.59 16.96 -10.76
CA GLY A 52 -9.91 15.66 -10.17
C GLY A 52 -9.91 15.64 -8.64
N LEU A 53 -9.02 16.41 -8.00
CA LEU A 53 -8.99 16.60 -6.55
C LEU A 53 -10.13 17.48 -6.04
N MET A 54 -10.48 18.54 -6.75
CA MET A 54 -11.48 19.52 -6.31
C MET A 54 -12.92 19.10 -6.62
N VAL A 55 -13.15 18.21 -7.61
CA VAL A 55 -14.50 17.81 -8.04
C VAL A 55 -15.20 16.91 -7.01
N ASN A 56 -14.47 16.23 -6.14
CA ASN A 56 -15.05 15.37 -5.12
C ASN A 56 -14.73 15.94 -3.74
N GLY A 57 -15.55 16.87 -3.26
CA GLY A 57 -15.35 17.59 -1.98
C GLY A 57 -15.23 16.71 -0.72
N ASP A 58 -15.49 15.41 -0.83
CA ASP A 58 -15.34 14.44 0.26
C ASP A 58 -14.00 13.67 0.24
N VAL A 59 -13.12 13.94 -0.72
CA VAL A 59 -11.85 13.22 -0.85
C VAL A 59 -10.84 13.74 0.16
N PRO A 60 -10.27 12.88 1.04
CA PRO A 60 -9.19 13.31 1.92
C PRO A 60 -7.97 13.67 1.06
N VAL A 61 -7.43 14.88 1.27
CA VAL A 61 -6.22 15.36 0.58
C VAL A 61 -5.31 16.08 1.56
N ALA A 62 -4.04 15.69 1.56
CA ALA A 62 -2.96 16.44 2.17
C ALA A 62 -1.69 16.22 1.33
N LEU A 63 -1.11 17.31 0.82
CA LEU A 63 -0.01 17.28 -0.14
C LEU A 63 1.19 18.08 0.37
N PRO A 64 2.42 17.76 -0.09
CA PRO A 64 3.58 18.60 0.17
C PRO A 64 3.39 19.99 -0.42
N ILE A 65 3.68 21.05 0.34
CA ILE A 65 3.72 22.42 -0.18
C ILE A 65 4.76 22.51 -1.31
N GLU A 66 5.93 21.95 -1.06
CA GLU A 66 7.03 21.79 -2.02
C GLU A 66 7.47 20.32 -2.09
N LEU A 67 7.98 19.89 -3.24
CA LEU A 67 8.53 18.54 -3.37
C LEU A 67 9.97 18.48 -2.84
N PRO A 68 10.33 17.44 -2.07
CA PRO A 68 11.73 17.17 -1.75
C PRO A 68 12.60 17.09 -3.01
N ALA A 69 13.80 17.64 -2.92
CA ALA A 69 14.70 17.76 -4.06
C ALA A 69 15.00 16.40 -4.71
N GLY A 70 14.74 16.30 -6.01
CA GLY A 70 14.97 15.09 -6.80
C GLY A 70 13.71 14.30 -7.12
N TYR A 71 12.53 14.75 -6.70
CA TYR A 71 11.23 14.21 -7.09
C TYR A 71 10.55 15.05 -8.18
N GLN A 72 9.64 14.40 -8.90
CA GLN A 72 8.75 15.00 -9.88
C GLN A 72 7.32 15.02 -9.32
N VAL A 73 6.44 15.80 -9.96
CA VAL A 73 5.00 15.79 -9.68
C VAL A 73 4.41 14.38 -9.85
N PRO A 74 3.29 14.05 -9.18
CA PRO A 74 2.71 12.72 -9.25
C PRO A 74 2.40 12.28 -10.68
N ASP A 75 2.80 11.06 -11.04
CA ASP A 75 2.47 10.45 -12.34
C ASP A 75 1.32 9.44 -12.24
N LYS A 76 0.98 9.03 -11.01
CA LYS A 76 -0.13 8.11 -10.71
C LYS A 76 -0.95 8.64 -9.55
N HIS A 77 -2.24 8.35 -9.61
CA HIS A 77 -3.13 8.41 -8.45
C HIS A 77 -3.93 7.13 -8.34
N GLY A 78 -4.39 6.88 -7.12
CA GLY A 78 -5.39 5.89 -6.79
C GLY A 78 -6.41 6.45 -5.81
N VAL A 79 -7.60 5.86 -5.83
CA VAL A 79 -8.60 6.06 -4.78
C VAL A 79 -9.04 4.70 -4.25
N ALA A 80 -9.20 4.60 -2.94
CA ALA A 80 -9.86 3.49 -2.28
C ALA A 80 -11.25 3.95 -1.85
N ARG A 81 -12.29 3.24 -2.30
CA ARG A 81 -13.68 3.48 -1.93
C ARG A 81 -14.43 2.15 -1.75
N PRO A 82 -15.42 2.09 -0.85
CA PRO A 82 -16.38 1.00 -0.83
C PRO A 82 -17.23 1.01 -2.11
N VAL A 83 -17.90 -0.11 -2.41
CA VAL A 83 -18.65 -0.32 -3.67
C VAL A 83 -19.65 0.81 -3.95
N ASP A 84 -20.37 1.27 -2.92
CA ASP A 84 -21.40 2.30 -3.03
C ASP A 84 -21.24 3.41 -1.98
N GLY A 85 -20.00 3.88 -1.74
CA GLY A 85 -19.78 4.92 -0.74
C GLY A 85 -18.66 5.90 -1.05
N PRO A 86 -18.44 6.87 -0.15
CA PRO A 86 -17.48 7.94 -0.36
C PRO A 86 -16.04 7.41 -0.42
N VAL A 87 -15.14 8.21 -0.97
CA VAL A 87 -13.71 7.87 -0.98
C VAL A 87 -13.20 7.76 0.45
N ASP A 88 -12.61 6.61 0.78
CA ASP A 88 -12.02 6.34 2.08
C ASP A 88 -10.57 6.84 2.14
N ALA A 89 -9.83 6.67 1.05
CA ALA A 89 -8.44 7.09 0.94
C ALA A 89 -8.05 7.45 -0.51
N THR A 90 -7.03 8.26 -0.63
CA THR A 90 -6.42 8.66 -1.90
C THR A 90 -4.94 8.34 -1.85
N SER A 91 -4.34 7.95 -2.97
CA SER A 91 -2.90 7.79 -3.07
C SER A 91 -2.30 8.55 -4.24
N PHE A 92 -1.05 8.98 -4.05
CA PHE A 92 -0.23 9.71 -5.03
C PHE A 92 1.16 9.10 -5.09
N SER A 93 1.61 8.73 -6.29
CA SER A 93 2.99 8.27 -6.51
C SER A 93 3.85 9.40 -7.03
N PHE A 94 4.92 9.72 -6.32
CA PHE A 94 5.94 10.71 -6.70
C PHE A 94 7.17 9.97 -7.24
N PRO A 95 7.40 9.95 -8.56
CA PRO A 95 8.59 9.34 -9.11
C PRO A 95 9.81 10.25 -8.91
N PRO A 96 11.01 9.67 -8.70
CA PRO A 96 12.24 10.46 -8.71
C PRO A 96 12.52 10.97 -10.13
N THR A 97 13.19 12.12 -10.24
CA THR A 97 13.80 12.60 -11.48
C THR A 97 14.83 11.59 -12.00
N GLY A 98 15.05 11.53 -13.32
CA GLY A 98 16.03 10.61 -13.91
C GLY A 98 17.44 10.77 -13.31
N LYS A 99 17.85 12.03 -13.05
CA LYS A 99 19.14 12.33 -12.38
C LYS A 99 19.18 11.82 -10.94
N ALA A 100 18.12 12.00 -10.16
CA ALA A 100 18.09 11.54 -8.78
C ALA A 100 18.02 10.02 -8.67
N ARG A 101 17.24 9.37 -9.55
CA ARG A 101 17.23 7.90 -9.68
C ARG A 101 18.63 7.36 -9.98
N ALA A 102 19.32 7.92 -10.98
CA ALA A 102 20.64 7.44 -11.38
C ALA A 102 21.75 7.74 -10.36
N LYS A 103 21.79 8.95 -9.80
CA LYS A 103 22.92 9.41 -8.96
C LYS A 103 22.72 9.17 -7.46
N LYS A 104 21.49 9.31 -6.98
CA LYS A 104 21.15 9.22 -5.55
C LYS A 104 20.40 7.94 -5.19
N ARG A 105 20.10 7.10 -6.19
CA ARG A 105 19.34 5.84 -6.04
C ARG A 105 17.99 6.06 -5.33
N LEU A 106 17.35 7.20 -5.59
CA LEU A 106 16.02 7.46 -5.02
C LEU A 106 14.99 6.53 -5.66
N GLY A 107 14.09 6.02 -4.82
CA GLY A 107 12.93 5.23 -5.19
C GLY A 107 11.68 6.10 -5.35
N GLU A 108 10.60 5.47 -5.84
CA GLU A 108 9.27 6.09 -5.83
C GLU A 108 8.80 6.29 -4.39
N VAL A 109 8.06 7.37 -4.16
CA VAL A 109 7.42 7.66 -2.88
C VAL A 109 5.93 7.68 -3.07
N GLU A 110 5.21 6.93 -2.25
CA GLU A 110 3.75 6.91 -2.25
C GLU A 110 3.23 7.68 -1.04
N LEU A 111 2.35 8.66 -1.28
CA LEU A 111 1.53 9.25 -0.23
C LEU A 111 0.16 8.62 -0.29
N CYS A 112 -0.25 7.94 0.77
CA CYS A 112 -1.64 7.57 1.00
C CYS A 112 -2.24 8.50 2.05
N VAL A 113 -3.42 9.04 1.77
CA VAL A 113 -4.13 9.98 2.64
C VAL A 113 -5.54 9.47 2.94
N GLU A 114 -5.96 9.61 4.18
CA GLU A 114 -7.28 9.23 4.67
C GLU A 114 -7.71 10.14 5.82
N TYR A 115 -8.99 10.14 6.18
CA TYR A 115 -9.43 10.82 7.39
C TYR A 115 -8.91 10.09 8.64
N ALA A 116 -8.35 10.84 9.59
CA ALA A 116 -7.72 10.29 10.79
C ALA A 116 -8.74 9.63 11.73
N GLU A 117 -10.00 10.08 11.71
CA GLU A 117 -11.10 9.55 12.51
C GLU A 117 -11.70 8.23 11.99
N LYS A 118 -11.32 7.76 10.80
CA LYS A 118 -11.84 6.50 10.25
C LYS A 118 -11.31 5.30 11.06
N SER A 119 -12.21 4.42 11.49
CA SER A 119 -11.85 3.19 12.21
C SER A 119 -11.23 2.11 11.30
N ALA A 120 -11.59 2.10 10.03
CA ALA A 120 -11.04 1.20 9.02
C ALA A 120 -9.96 1.94 8.22
N HIS A 121 -8.73 1.98 8.75
CA HIS A 121 -7.57 2.55 8.05
C HIS A 121 -7.31 1.78 6.74
N ARG A 122 -7.32 2.50 5.61
CA ARG A 122 -7.01 1.98 4.27
C ARG A 122 -5.57 2.22 3.88
N CYS A 123 -4.92 3.22 4.47
CA CYS A 123 -3.51 3.49 4.23
C CYS A 123 -2.62 2.51 5.01
N PRO A 124 -1.86 1.64 4.30
CA PRO A 124 -1.09 0.57 4.93
C PRO A 124 0.13 1.12 5.67
N THR A 125 0.46 0.55 6.84
CA THR A 125 1.65 0.94 7.62
C THR A 125 2.67 -0.17 7.83
N ASP A 126 2.29 -1.39 7.45
CA ASP A 126 2.92 -2.66 7.82
C ASP A 126 3.56 -3.40 6.63
N GLY A 127 3.78 -2.71 5.51
CA GLY A 127 4.26 -3.31 4.25
C GLY A 127 5.77 -3.57 4.13
N GLY A 128 6.55 -3.58 5.21
CA GLY A 128 8.01 -3.82 5.19
C GLY A 128 8.87 -2.72 4.55
N ALA A 129 8.25 -1.71 3.95
CA ALA A 129 8.91 -0.49 3.45
C ALA A 129 9.10 0.54 4.57
N ALA A 130 9.98 1.53 4.34
CA ALA A 130 10.16 2.63 5.27
C ALA A 130 8.93 3.55 5.22
N THR A 131 8.08 3.47 6.24
CA THR A 131 6.86 4.28 6.36
C THR A 131 7.05 5.44 7.32
N ILE A 132 6.42 6.57 7.01
CA ILE A 132 6.32 7.75 7.87
C ILE A 132 4.83 8.07 8.00
N VAL A 133 4.32 8.14 9.23
CA VAL A 133 2.92 8.49 9.49
C VAL A 133 2.88 9.88 10.09
N ARG A 134 2.05 10.75 9.50
CA ARG A 134 1.83 12.12 9.95
C ARG A 134 0.35 12.45 9.95
N THR A 135 -0.02 13.45 10.73
CA THR A 135 -1.38 13.98 10.74
C THR A 135 -1.31 15.47 10.41
N VAL A 136 -2.20 15.91 9.52
CA VAL A 136 -2.38 17.32 9.13
C VAL A 136 -3.88 17.60 9.25
N ASP A 137 -4.26 18.47 10.18
CA ASP A 137 -5.65 18.69 10.56
C ASP A 137 -6.36 17.36 10.92
N ARG A 138 -7.36 16.96 10.12
CA ARG A 138 -8.11 15.70 10.25
C ARG A 138 -7.65 14.62 9.27
N ILE A 139 -6.53 14.84 8.57
CA ILE A 139 -6.03 13.93 7.54
C ILE A 139 -4.82 13.19 8.06
N ARG A 140 -4.90 11.86 8.06
CA ARG A 140 -3.76 10.97 8.26
C ARG A 140 -3.05 10.77 6.92
N VAL A 141 -1.75 11.00 6.92
CA VAL A 141 -0.86 10.86 5.77
C VAL A 141 0.14 9.75 6.07
N VAL A 142 0.14 8.71 5.25
CA VAL A 142 1.14 7.65 5.28
C VAL A 142 2.04 7.80 4.06
N ILE A 143 3.31 8.11 4.30
CA ILE A 143 4.34 8.26 3.29
C ILE A 143 5.16 6.97 3.27
N THR A 144 5.16 6.28 2.15
CA THR A 144 5.91 5.03 1.94
C THR A 144 7.06 5.28 0.99
N LEU A 145 8.28 5.04 1.44
CA LEU A 145 9.49 5.16 0.64
C LEU A 145 9.91 3.78 0.12
N GLN A 146 10.10 3.65 -1.20
CA GLN A 146 10.60 2.41 -1.82
C GLN A 146 12.13 2.28 -1.80
N ASP A 147 12.83 3.25 -1.23
CA ASP A 147 14.27 3.17 -1.00
C ASP A 147 14.60 3.15 0.50
N HIS A 148 15.86 2.82 0.82
CA HIS A 148 16.39 2.81 2.18
C HIS A 148 17.34 3.99 2.43
N ASN A 149 17.18 5.11 1.71
CA ASN A 149 18.05 6.27 1.83
C ASN A 149 17.64 7.13 3.03
N GLU A 150 18.49 7.19 4.05
CA GLU A 150 18.20 7.94 5.29
C GLU A 150 18.00 9.44 5.05
N ALA A 151 18.82 10.06 4.21
CA ALA A 151 18.68 11.49 3.89
C ALA A 151 17.35 11.77 3.17
N ASN A 152 16.91 10.85 2.31
CA ASN A 152 15.60 10.91 1.67
C ASN A 152 14.47 10.78 2.69
N ARG A 153 14.58 9.81 3.62
CA ARG A 153 13.63 9.63 4.71
C ARG A 153 13.48 10.90 5.55
N VAL A 154 14.59 11.55 5.93
CA VAL A 154 14.57 12.80 6.70
C VAL A 154 13.88 13.93 5.92
N ALA A 155 14.15 14.05 4.61
CA ALA A 155 13.52 15.05 3.77
C ALA A 155 11.99 14.87 3.72
N TRP A 156 11.52 13.64 3.53
CA TRP A 156 10.07 13.33 3.54
C TRP A 156 9.44 13.40 4.93
N GLN A 157 10.20 13.15 5.99
CA GLN A 157 9.71 13.28 7.37
C GLN A 157 9.43 14.73 7.74
N THR A 158 10.24 15.66 7.21
CA THR A 158 10.20 17.09 7.56
C THR A 158 9.46 17.96 6.56
N VAL A 159 9.14 17.44 5.37
CA VAL A 159 8.46 18.22 4.32
C VAL A 159 7.16 18.84 4.83
N PRO A 160 6.90 20.15 4.66
CA PRO A 160 5.63 20.74 5.02
C PRO A 160 4.48 20.14 4.20
N LEU A 161 3.43 19.71 4.87
CA LEU A 161 2.21 19.16 4.26
C LEU A 161 1.05 20.13 4.49
N THR A 162 0.09 20.19 3.56
CA THR A 162 -1.08 21.06 3.65
C THR A 162 -2.30 20.43 3.02
N THR A 163 -3.48 20.78 3.56
CA THR A 163 -4.80 20.50 3.00
C THR A 163 -5.28 21.61 2.05
N ASP A 164 -4.60 22.76 2.06
CA ASP A 164 -4.89 23.93 1.21
C ASP A 164 -4.14 23.83 -0.12
N LEU A 165 -4.86 23.47 -1.19
CA LEU A 165 -4.28 23.25 -2.51
C LEU A 165 -3.68 24.53 -3.13
N GLU A 166 -4.09 25.71 -2.69
CA GLU A 166 -3.50 26.96 -3.16
C GLU A 166 -2.08 27.17 -2.64
N LYS A 167 -1.71 26.50 -1.55
CA LYS A 167 -0.34 26.55 -1.02
C LYS A 167 0.61 25.58 -1.71
N VAL A 168 0.11 24.67 -2.54
CA VAL A 168 0.92 23.63 -3.17
C VAL A 168 1.60 24.18 -4.43
N ALA A 169 2.87 24.59 -4.30
CA ALA A 169 3.61 25.31 -5.34
C ALA A 169 3.75 24.52 -6.65
N TRP A 170 3.80 23.20 -6.58
CA TRP A 170 3.91 22.34 -7.77
C TRP A 170 2.56 21.99 -8.41
N LEU A 171 1.44 22.44 -7.84
CA LEU A 171 0.13 22.41 -8.49
C LEU A 171 -0.20 23.70 -9.25
N GLN A 172 0.58 24.76 -9.04
CA GLN A 172 0.47 26.05 -9.74
C GLN A 172 1.23 26.04 -11.07
#